data_AF-A0A2W4KAM0-F1
#
_entry.id   AF-A0A2W4KAM0-F1
#
_cell.length_a   1.000
_cell.length_b   1.000
_cell.length_c   1.000
_cell.angle_alpha   90.00
_cell.angle_beta   90.00
_cell.angle_gamma   90.00
#
_symmetry.space_group_name_H-M   'P 1'
#
loop_
_entity.id
_entity.type
_entity.pdbx_description
1 polymer ?
#
loop_
_entity_poly.entity_id
_entity_poly.type
_entity_poly.pdbx_seq_one_letter_code
_entity_poly.pdbx_strand_id
1 'polypeptide(L)'
;TIIRNAAKEPEIVDLQNYLNKMGCQVKGAGTDTIKIVGCSVEDLKPVDDYTVIPDRIAAGTYLVAAAATRGDIVLENVIIEHIEPVLAKLREMGCDIKAVDDKVMLRVDRPLKALDSLRTLPYPGFPTDMQAPMMALLATVEGTSIITETVFENRFKHAEELRRMGADIKLNGNTAIVRGVKKLTGAIVEAKDLRAGAALVIAGLAAVGRTIVEGTQYIDRGYEKFSDHLRALGANIERIN
;
A
#
# COMPACT_ATOMS: atom_id res chain seq x y z
N THR A 1 11.61 7.41 30.53
CA THR A 1 11.06 6.16 29.97
C THR A 1 11.97 5.60 28.89
N ILE A 2 12.09 4.27 28.81
CA ILE A 2 12.80 3.57 27.72
C ILE A 2 11.86 2.50 27.15
N ILE A 3 11.59 2.57 25.85
CA ILE A 3 10.81 1.59 25.10
C ILE A 3 11.80 0.74 24.31
N ARG A 4 11.69 -0.59 24.42
CA ARG A 4 12.51 -1.56 23.68
C ARG A 4 11.63 -2.37 22.74
N ASN A 5 12.22 -2.88 21.66
CA ASN A 5 11.51 -3.53 20.56
C ASN A 5 10.42 -2.61 19.96
N ALA A 6 10.77 -1.33 19.80
CA ALA A 6 9.87 -0.32 19.26
C ALA A 6 9.64 -0.54 17.76
N ALA A 7 8.44 -0.16 17.32
CA ALA A 7 8.07 -0.07 15.92
C ALA A 7 8.95 1.00 15.23
N LYS A 8 9.35 0.75 13.98
CA LYS A 8 10.36 1.56 13.25
C LYS A 8 9.75 2.36 12.10
N GLU A 9 8.44 2.25 11.94
CA GLU A 9 7.64 2.86 10.90
C GLU A 9 7.89 4.38 10.83
N PRO A 10 7.90 4.98 9.62
CA PRO A 10 8.12 6.41 9.44
C PRO A 10 7.15 7.28 10.25
N GLU A 11 5.93 6.81 10.45
CA GLU A 11 4.90 7.51 11.24
C GLU A 11 5.33 7.68 12.72
N ILE A 12 6.16 6.77 13.25
CA ILE A 12 6.74 6.89 14.61
C ILE A 12 7.84 7.96 14.65
N VAL A 13 8.61 8.08 13.57
CA VAL A 13 9.63 9.13 13.41
C VAL A 13 8.96 10.50 13.29
N ASP A 14 7.89 10.60 12.51
CA ASP A 14 7.07 11.81 12.37
C ASP A 14 6.54 12.27 13.74
N LEU A 15 5.91 11.36 14.49
CA LEU A 15 5.42 11.67 15.83
C LEU A 15 6.54 12.13 16.78
N GLN A 16 7.71 11.49 16.77
CA GLN A 16 8.87 11.97 17.53
C GLN A 16 9.24 13.41 17.14
N ASN A 17 9.31 13.70 15.84
CA ASN A 17 9.69 15.02 15.34
C ASN A 17 8.67 16.09 15.76
N TYR A 18 7.38 15.76 15.72
CA TYR A 18 6.32 16.63 16.20
C TYR A 18 6.44 16.90 17.71
N LEU A 19 6.58 15.84 18.52
CA LEU A 19 6.72 15.97 19.98
C LEU A 19 7.96 16.78 20.36
N ASN A 20 9.08 16.59 19.66
CA ASN A 20 10.30 17.36 19.90
C ASN A 20 10.13 18.83 19.52
N LYS A 21 9.37 19.16 18.46
CA LYS A 21 9.00 20.54 18.14
C LYS A 21 8.14 21.18 19.23
N MET A 22 7.29 20.41 19.91
CA MET A 22 6.54 20.89 21.08
C MET A 22 7.42 21.13 22.32
N GLY A 23 8.67 20.65 22.35
CA GLY A 23 9.58 20.77 23.49
C GLY A 23 9.84 19.47 24.25
N CYS A 24 9.26 18.34 23.83
CA CYS A 24 9.60 17.04 24.40
C CYS A 24 11.05 16.65 24.09
N GLN A 25 11.59 15.70 24.85
CA GLN A 25 12.88 15.08 24.56
C GLN A 25 12.70 13.58 24.27
N VAL A 26 12.41 13.29 23.01
CA VAL A 26 12.24 11.94 22.46
C VAL A 26 13.37 11.65 21.48
N LYS A 27 14.06 10.53 21.66
CA LYS A 27 15.16 10.09 20.78
C LYS A 27 15.03 8.61 20.45
N GLY A 28 15.48 8.23 19.24
CA GLY A 28 15.60 6.84 18.81
C GLY A 28 14.43 6.30 18.00
N ALA A 29 13.41 7.10 17.66
CA ALA A 29 12.40 6.67 16.69
C ALA A 29 13.04 6.28 15.35
N GLY A 30 12.51 5.24 14.71
CA GLY A 30 13.14 4.57 13.57
C GLY A 30 14.18 3.50 13.95
N THR A 31 14.54 3.41 15.24
CA THR A 31 15.35 2.32 15.81
C THR A 31 14.49 1.40 16.68
N ASP A 32 15.07 0.30 17.17
CA ASP A 32 14.36 -0.62 18.08
C ASP A 32 14.24 -0.10 19.52
N THR A 33 14.87 1.04 19.84
CA THR A 33 14.95 1.57 21.20
C THR A 33 14.65 3.07 21.22
N ILE A 34 13.55 3.45 21.87
CA ILE A 34 13.14 4.85 22.04
C ILE A 34 13.38 5.27 23.49
N LYS A 35 14.04 6.40 23.70
CA LYS A 35 14.27 7.01 25.01
C LYS A 35 13.51 8.32 25.10
N ILE A 36 12.76 8.48 26.19
CA ILE A 36 11.94 9.66 26.46
C ILE A 36 12.34 10.21 27.83
N VAL A 37 12.72 11.48 27.87
CA VAL A 37 12.84 12.23 29.14
C VAL A 37 11.51 12.95 29.33
N GLY A 38 10.85 12.70 30.47
CA GLY A 38 9.59 13.34 30.79
C GLY A 38 9.77 14.85 30.98
N CYS A 39 8.79 15.62 30.55
CA CYS A 39 8.68 17.06 30.80
C CYS A 39 7.28 17.37 31.36
N SER A 40 7.14 18.51 32.01
CA SER A 40 5.85 18.97 32.52
C SER A 40 5.02 19.56 31.39
N VAL A 41 3.70 19.66 31.56
CA VAL A 41 2.81 20.18 30.51
C VAL A 41 3.09 21.65 30.23
N GLU A 42 3.55 22.39 31.23
CA GLU A 42 3.91 23.81 31.16
C GLU A 42 5.15 24.07 30.27
N ASP A 43 5.99 23.04 30.05
CA ASP A 43 7.17 23.13 29.19
C ASP A 43 6.82 22.95 27.70
N LEU A 44 5.61 22.44 27.41
CA LEU A 44 5.15 22.19 26.05
C LEU A 44 4.64 23.46 25.38
N LYS A 45 5.00 23.62 24.10
CA LYS A 45 4.61 24.76 23.27
C LYS A 45 3.73 24.30 22.11
N PRO A 46 2.75 25.12 21.70
CA PRO A 46 2.07 24.93 20.43
C PRO A 46 3.07 24.87 19.27
N VAL A 47 2.75 24.06 18.25
CA VAL A 47 3.51 23.99 17.01
C VAL A 47 2.63 24.57 15.91
N ASP A 48 2.99 25.76 15.43
CA ASP A 48 2.19 26.49 14.44
C ASP A 48 2.45 26.03 13.00
N ASP A 49 3.62 25.42 12.72
CA ASP A 49 4.03 24.96 11.39
C ASP A 49 4.61 23.53 11.44
N TYR A 50 3.79 22.58 11.02
CA TYR A 50 4.16 21.18 10.89
C TYR A 50 3.52 20.55 9.65
N THR A 51 4.35 20.04 8.76
CA THR A 51 3.91 19.26 7.61
C THR A 51 3.98 17.78 7.96
N VAL A 52 2.84 17.10 7.91
CA VAL A 52 2.78 15.63 8.07
C VAL A 52 3.45 14.96 6.88
N ILE A 53 4.18 13.87 7.13
CA ILE A 53 4.79 13.08 6.05
C ILE A 53 3.75 12.59 5.02
N PRO A 54 4.13 12.40 3.75
CA PRO A 54 3.24 11.80 2.76
C PRO A 54 2.83 10.37 3.11
N ASP A 55 1.61 9.98 2.71
CA ASP A 55 1.09 8.63 2.92
C ASP A 55 1.76 7.62 1.98
N ARG A 56 2.70 6.87 2.56
CA ARG A 56 3.46 5.81 1.87
C ARG A 56 2.59 4.67 1.33
N ILE A 57 1.46 4.38 1.96
CA ILE A 57 0.55 3.32 1.49
C ILE A 57 -0.33 3.82 0.36
N ALA A 58 -0.77 5.08 0.40
CA ALA A 58 -1.46 5.71 -0.72
C ALA A 58 -0.55 5.77 -1.96
N ALA A 59 0.69 6.22 -1.77
CA ALA A 59 1.72 6.22 -2.80
C ALA A 59 1.91 4.83 -3.43
N GLY A 60 2.13 3.80 -2.59
CA GLY A 60 2.25 2.42 -3.06
C GLY A 60 1.00 1.94 -3.81
N THR A 61 -0.19 2.32 -3.38
CA THR A 61 -1.46 1.88 -3.99
C THR A 61 -1.61 2.42 -5.42
N TYR A 62 -1.29 3.70 -5.66
CA TYR A 62 -1.31 4.25 -7.02
C TYR A 62 -0.24 3.63 -7.93
N LEU A 63 0.96 3.37 -7.41
CA LEU A 63 2.02 2.69 -8.15
C LEU A 63 1.60 1.26 -8.55
N VAL A 64 0.96 0.53 -7.63
CA VAL A 64 0.42 -0.80 -7.92
C VAL A 64 -0.75 -0.74 -8.90
N ALA A 65 -1.61 0.27 -8.82
CA ALA A 65 -2.69 0.49 -9.79
C ALA A 65 -2.14 0.72 -11.21
N ALA A 66 -1.11 1.55 -11.35
CA ALA A 66 -0.42 1.77 -12.62
C ALA A 66 0.25 0.49 -13.13
N ALA A 67 0.93 -0.26 -12.25
CA ALA A 67 1.52 -1.54 -12.62
C ALA A 67 0.46 -2.55 -13.09
N ALA A 68 -0.68 -2.65 -12.39
CA ALA A 68 -1.78 -3.59 -12.71
C ALA A 68 -2.43 -3.28 -14.05
N THR A 69 -2.54 -2.00 -14.40
CA THR A 69 -3.09 -1.52 -15.67
C THR A 69 -2.06 -1.41 -16.79
N ARG A 70 -0.78 -1.74 -16.50
CA ARG A 70 0.36 -1.61 -17.43
C ARG A 70 0.55 -0.15 -17.92
N GLY A 71 0.30 0.80 -17.04
CA GLY A 71 0.33 2.23 -17.32
C GLY A 71 1.71 2.88 -17.17
N ASP A 72 1.69 4.21 -17.28
CA ASP A 72 2.81 5.13 -17.11
C ASP A 72 2.33 6.32 -16.28
N ILE A 73 2.88 6.50 -15.09
CA ILE A 73 2.49 7.58 -14.18
C ILE A 73 3.71 8.27 -13.56
N VAL A 74 3.51 9.53 -13.18
CA VAL A 74 4.39 10.26 -12.27
C VAL A 74 3.62 10.49 -10.98
N LEU A 75 4.17 10.00 -9.88
CA LEU A 75 3.68 10.24 -8.53
C LEU A 75 4.58 11.31 -7.89
N GLU A 76 3.97 12.33 -7.29
CA GLU A 76 4.66 13.44 -6.63
C GLU A 76 4.38 13.44 -5.13
N ASN A 77 5.14 14.24 -4.37
CA ASN A 77 5.03 14.33 -2.92
C ASN A 77 5.22 12.97 -2.23
N VAL A 78 6.35 12.32 -2.51
CA VAL A 78 6.70 11.01 -1.95
C VAL A 78 8.05 11.08 -1.27
N ILE A 79 8.18 10.42 -0.12
CA ILE A 79 9.48 10.14 0.49
C ILE A 79 9.90 8.74 0.05
N ILE A 80 10.90 8.65 -0.82
CA ILE A 80 11.32 7.41 -1.49
C ILE A 80 11.70 6.33 -0.48
N GLU A 81 12.43 6.72 0.56
CA GLU A 81 12.91 5.84 1.63
C GLU A 81 11.75 5.13 2.35
N HIS A 82 10.57 5.76 2.45
CA HIS A 82 9.42 5.19 3.14
C HIS A 82 8.69 4.12 2.33
N ILE A 83 8.86 4.12 1.01
CA ILE A 83 8.19 3.17 0.09
C ILE A 83 9.16 2.23 -0.63
N GLU A 84 10.45 2.31 -0.34
CA GLU A 84 11.48 1.50 -1.01
C GLU A 84 11.17 -0.01 -1.03
N PRO A 85 10.59 -0.65 0.02
CA PRO A 85 10.22 -2.06 -0.05
C PRO A 85 9.18 -2.38 -1.13
N VAL A 86 8.27 -1.45 -1.40
CA VAL A 86 7.27 -1.58 -2.47
C VAL A 86 7.93 -1.36 -3.82
N LEU A 87 8.77 -0.33 -3.96
CA LEU A 87 9.51 -0.06 -5.19
C LEU A 87 10.41 -1.23 -5.58
N ALA A 88 11.13 -1.81 -4.62
CA ALA A 88 11.98 -2.97 -4.82
C ALA A 88 11.20 -4.15 -5.43
N LYS A 89 9.99 -4.44 -4.90
CA LYS A 89 9.14 -5.51 -5.43
C LYS A 89 8.56 -5.20 -6.81
N LEU A 90 8.18 -3.96 -7.08
CA LEU A 90 7.73 -3.56 -8.42
C LEU A 90 8.88 -3.61 -9.45
N ARG A 91 10.11 -3.24 -9.06
CA ARG A 91 11.32 -3.40 -9.90
C ARG A 91 11.64 -4.87 -10.14
N GLU A 92 11.55 -5.73 -9.11
CA GLU A 92 11.74 -7.18 -9.23
C GLU A 92 10.77 -7.81 -10.26
N MET A 93 9.52 -7.32 -10.29
CA MET A 93 8.53 -7.72 -11.29
C MET A 93 8.83 -7.19 -12.71
N GLY A 94 9.71 -6.19 -12.85
CA GLY A 94 10.14 -5.65 -14.13
C GLY A 94 9.60 -4.26 -14.49
N CYS A 95 8.94 -3.55 -13.57
CA CYS A 95 8.54 -2.15 -13.79
C CYS A 95 9.78 -1.26 -13.97
N ASP A 96 9.76 -0.36 -14.95
CA ASP A 96 10.76 0.71 -15.04
C ASP A 96 10.39 1.81 -14.05
N ILE A 97 11.24 1.97 -13.03
CA ILE A 97 11.00 2.90 -11.92
C ILE A 97 12.19 3.84 -11.79
N LYS A 98 11.92 5.13 -11.95
CA LYS A 98 12.87 6.21 -11.65
C LYS A 98 12.36 7.00 -10.45
N ALA A 99 13.16 7.04 -9.39
CA ALA A 99 12.88 7.83 -8.20
C ALA A 99 13.90 8.96 -8.13
N VAL A 100 13.43 10.20 -8.16
CA VAL A 100 14.26 11.41 -8.11
C VAL A 100 13.53 12.43 -7.24
N ASP A 101 14.26 13.01 -6.29
CA ASP A 101 13.72 13.96 -5.31
C ASP A 101 12.47 13.40 -4.61
N ASP A 102 11.35 14.11 -4.72
CA ASP A 102 10.05 13.76 -4.14
C ASP A 102 9.11 13.06 -5.14
N LYS A 103 9.65 12.53 -6.25
CA LYS A 103 8.87 11.95 -7.35
C LYS A 103 9.27 10.52 -7.68
N VAL A 104 8.26 9.73 -8.04
CA VAL A 104 8.41 8.39 -8.59
C VAL A 104 7.73 8.31 -9.95
N MET A 105 8.52 8.05 -10.97
CA MET A 105 8.03 7.70 -12.31
C MET A 105 7.97 6.18 -12.39
N LEU A 106 6.82 5.63 -12.76
CA LEU A 106 6.64 4.19 -13.01
C LEU A 106 6.06 3.99 -14.40
N ARG A 107 6.74 3.17 -15.19
CA ARG A 107 6.29 2.74 -16.51
C ARG A 107 6.37 1.22 -16.65
N VAL A 108 5.38 0.62 -17.29
CA VAL A 108 5.41 -0.79 -17.68
C VAL A 108 5.52 -0.90 -19.20
N ASP A 109 6.70 -1.21 -19.71
CA ASP A 109 7.02 -1.32 -21.13
C ASP A 109 7.24 -2.76 -21.62
N ARG A 110 7.21 -3.72 -20.70
CA ARG A 110 7.44 -5.15 -20.94
C ARG A 110 6.54 -6.02 -20.06
N PRO A 111 6.38 -7.32 -20.38
CA PRO A 111 5.64 -8.24 -19.53
C PRO A 111 6.23 -8.29 -18.11
N LEU A 112 5.36 -8.15 -17.12
CA LEU A 112 5.73 -8.30 -15.72
C LEU A 112 5.96 -9.78 -15.38
N LYS A 113 6.79 -10.03 -14.36
CA LYS A 113 7.08 -11.36 -13.83
C LYS A 113 6.40 -11.58 -12.50
N ALA A 114 5.95 -12.82 -12.27
CA ALA A 114 5.49 -13.27 -10.96
C ALA A 114 6.61 -13.11 -9.90
N LEU A 115 6.21 -13.01 -8.63
CA LEU A 115 7.14 -12.94 -7.50
C LEU A 115 7.23 -14.30 -6.81
N ASP A 116 8.40 -14.93 -6.84
CA ASP A 116 8.63 -16.22 -6.17
C ASP A 116 8.21 -16.18 -4.69
N SER A 117 8.46 -15.06 -4.02
CA SER A 117 8.01 -14.81 -2.66
C SER A 117 7.81 -13.32 -2.34
N LEU A 118 6.65 -13.01 -1.75
CA LEU A 118 6.31 -11.75 -1.13
C LEU A 118 5.96 -12.00 0.34
N ARG A 119 6.86 -11.66 1.26
CA ARG A 119 6.64 -11.83 2.70
C ARG A 119 6.46 -10.48 3.37
N THR A 120 5.34 -10.30 4.07
CA THR A 120 5.13 -9.08 4.87
C THR A 120 6.01 -9.13 6.12
N LEU A 121 6.52 -7.97 6.53
CA LEU A 121 7.43 -7.82 7.67
C LEU A 121 7.20 -6.43 8.31
N PRO A 122 7.54 -6.23 9.60
CA PRO A 122 7.61 -4.90 10.19
C PRO A 122 8.55 -3.98 9.38
N TYR A 123 8.32 -2.66 9.42
CA TYR A 123 9.18 -1.72 8.70
C TYR A 123 10.66 -1.85 9.14
N PRO A 124 11.64 -1.83 8.22
CA PRO A 124 11.57 -1.46 6.80
C PRO A 124 11.30 -2.63 5.84
N GLY A 125 10.69 -3.72 6.30
CA GLY A 125 10.26 -4.80 5.42
C GLY A 125 9.00 -4.47 4.61
N PHE A 126 8.55 -5.42 3.78
CA PHE A 126 7.38 -5.19 2.93
C PHE A 126 6.11 -4.98 3.77
N PRO A 127 5.40 -3.84 3.62
CA PRO A 127 4.32 -3.49 4.52
C PRO A 127 3.09 -4.36 4.27
N THR A 128 2.55 -4.92 5.35
CA THR A 128 1.32 -5.72 5.34
C THR A 128 0.11 -4.96 4.77
N ASP A 129 0.09 -3.63 4.86
CA ASP A 129 -0.95 -2.79 4.24
C ASP A 129 -0.93 -2.81 2.70
N MET A 130 0.21 -3.12 2.08
CA MET A 130 0.36 -3.25 0.63
C MET A 130 0.15 -4.67 0.12
N GLN A 131 -0.09 -5.63 1.02
CA GLN A 131 -0.29 -7.03 0.67
C GLN A 131 -1.51 -7.23 -0.24
N ALA A 132 -2.63 -6.60 0.09
CA ALA A 132 -3.88 -6.73 -0.68
C ALA A 132 -3.77 -6.07 -2.07
N PRO A 133 -3.33 -4.80 -2.21
CA PRO A 133 -3.04 -4.21 -3.52
C PRO A 133 -2.10 -5.08 -4.37
N MET A 134 -1.00 -5.59 -3.80
CA MET A 134 -0.08 -6.45 -4.54
C MET A 134 -0.72 -7.77 -4.98
N MET A 135 -1.58 -8.38 -4.16
CA MET A 135 -2.30 -9.59 -4.57
C MET A 135 -3.18 -9.34 -5.81
N ALA A 136 -3.85 -8.19 -5.89
CA ALA A 136 -4.64 -7.81 -7.06
C ALA A 136 -3.77 -7.68 -8.31
N LEU A 137 -2.59 -7.05 -8.21
CA LEU A 137 -1.62 -6.99 -9.30
C LEU A 137 -1.15 -8.40 -9.70
N LEU A 138 -0.69 -9.21 -8.75
CA LEU A 138 -0.13 -10.55 -9.00
C LEU A 138 -1.15 -11.51 -9.62
N ALA A 139 -2.45 -11.33 -9.33
CA ALA A 139 -3.52 -12.08 -9.98
C ALA A 139 -3.59 -11.86 -11.50
N THR A 140 -2.96 -10.80 -12.03
CA THR A 140 -2.92 -10.47 -13.47
C THR A 140 -1.59 -10.77 -14.15
N VAL A 141 -0.62 -11.32 -13.42
CA VAL A 141 0.77 -11.49 -13.89
C VAL A 141 1.09 -12.97 -14.07
N GLU A 142 1.41 -13.37 -15.30
CA GLU A 142 1.69 -14.77 -15.64
C GLU A 142 2.76 -15.39 -14.74
N GLY A 143 2.46 -16.58 -14.22
CA GLY A 143 3.31 -17.32 -13.28
C GLY A 143 2.61 -17.58 -11.95
N THR A 144 3.36 -18.15 -11.00
CA THR A 144 2.88 -18.41 -9.63
C THR A 144 3.63 -17.52 -8.67
N SER A 145 2.90 -16.78 -7.84
CA SER A 145 3.46 -15.97 -6.77
C SER A 145 3.01 -16.49 -5.40
N ILE A 146 3.89 -16.38 -4.40
CA ILE A 146 3.58 -16.80 -3.03
C ILE A 146 3.59 -15.58 -2.13
N ILE A 147 2.47 -15.29 -1.47
CA ILE A 147 2.34 -14.22 -0.49
C ILE A 147 2.27 -14.84 0.90
N THR A 148 3.19 -14.48 1.80
CA THR A 148 3.18 -14.92 3.20
C THR A 148 2.94 -13.72 4.12
N GLU A 149 1.84 -13.75 4.85
CA GLU A 149 1.49 -12.73 5.84
C GLU A 149 2.04 -13.10 7.22
N THR A 150 2.82 -12.22 7.84
CA THR A 150 3.44 -12.47 9.16
C THR A 150 3.11 -11.43 10.23
N VAL A 151 2.41 -10.35 9.86
CA VAL A 151 2.10 -9.23 10.76
C VAL A 151 0.67 -9.33 11.30
N PHE A 152 -0.30 -9.67 10.45
CA PHE A 152 -1.71 -9.79 10.86
C PHE A 152 -2.32 -11.13 10.47
N GLU A 153 -2.90 -11.81 11.45
CA GLU A 153 -3.69 -13.01 11.20
C GLU A 153 -4.95 -12.68 10.39
N ASN A 154 -5.39 -13.60 9.52
CA ASN A 154 -6.64 -13.52 8.76
C ASN A 154 -6.75 -12.32 7.78
N ARG A 155 -5.63 -11.83 7.25
CA ARG A 155 -5.59 -10.67 6.33
C ARG A 155 -5.97 -10.96 4.87
N PHE A 156 -6.43 -12.18 4.53
CA PHE A 156 -6.74 -12.58 3.15
C PHE A 156 -8.23 -12.48 2.75
N LYS A 157 -9.03 -11.65 3.44
CA LYS A 157 -10.49 -11.57 3.19
C LYS A 157 -10.85 -11.14 1.76
N HIS A 158 -10.00 -10.35 1.11
CA HIS A 158 -10.15 -9.93 -0.29
C HIS A 158 -9.91 -11.04 -1.32
N ALA A 159 -9.27 -12.15 -0.94
CA ALA A 159 -8.99 -13.24 -1.87
C ALA A 159 -10.26 -13.90 -2.41
N GLU A 160 -11.33 -13.95 -1.62
CA GLU A 160 -12.64 -14.48 -2.06
C GLU A 160 -13.26 -13.59 -3.14
N GLU A 161 -13.26 -12.28 -2.93
CA GLU A 161 -13.77 -11.31 -3.91
C GLU A 161 -12.95 -11.30 -5.20
N LEU A 162 -11.62 -11.42 -5.11
CA LEU A 162 -10.76 -11.58 -6.29
C LEU A 162 -11.06 -12.88 -7.05
N ARG A 163 -11.36 -13.99 -6.36
CA ARG A 163 -11.81 -15.23 -7.01
C ARG A 163 -13.15 -15.06 -7.72
N ARG A 164 -14.07 -14.24 -7.20
CA ARG A 164 -15.34 -13.89 -7.89
C ARG A 164 -15.07 -13.14 -9.20
N MET A 165 -13.95 -12.43 -9.29
CA MET A 165 -13.44 -11.80 -10.52
C MET A 165 -12.61 -12.74 -11.41
N GLY A 166 -12.55 -14.04 -11.10
CA GLY A 166 -11.84 -15.05 -11.88
C GLY A 166 -10.37 -15.26 -11.53
N ALA A 167 -9.88 -14.72 -10.41
CA ALA A 167 -8.51 -14.98 -9.96
C ALA A 167 -8.31 -16.42 -9.46
N ASP A 168 -7.16 -17.03 -9.78
CA ASP A 168 -6.73 -18.32 -9.22
C ASP A 168 -5.84 -18.08 -7.99
N ILE A 169 -6.48 -18.13 -6.82
CA ILE A 169 -5.83 -17.92 -5.53
C ILE A 169 -6.13 -19.12 -4.64
N LYS A 170 -5.12 -19.73 -4.02
CA LYS A 170 -5.30 -20.77 -2.99
C LYS A 170 -4.73 -20.28 -1.67
N LEU A 171 -5.52 -20.38 -0.60
CA LEU A 171 -5.08 -20.02 0.75
C LEU A 171 -4.64 -21.28 1.50
N ASN A 172 -3.55 -21.18 2.25
CA ASN A 172 -3.04 -22.20 3.15
C ASN A 172 -2.46 -21.53 4.41
N GLY A 173 -3.24 -21.48 5.49
CA GLY A 173 -2.88 -20.75 6.70
C GLY A 173 -2.64 -19.27 6.42
N ASN A 174 -1.44 -18.78 6.76
CA ASN A 174 -1.00 -17.41 6.52
C ASN A 174 -0.34 -17.19 5.15
N THR A 175 -0.46 -18.16 4.23
CA THR A 175 0.12 -18.08 2.89
C THR A 175 -0.97 -18.13 1.82
N ALA A 176 -0.82 -17.30 0.79
CA ALA A 176 -1.62 -17.32 -0.42
C ALA A 176 -0.75 -17.66 -1.63
N ILE A 177 -1.17 -18.67 -2.39
CA ILE A 177 -0.59 -19.04 -3.68
C ILE A 177 -1.45 -18.38 -4.74
N VAL A 178 -0.89 -17.44 -5.49
CA VAL A 178 -1.56 -16.66 -6.53
C VAL A 178 -1.03 -17.11 -7.88
N ARG A 179 -1.88 -17.73 -8.70
CA ARG A 179 -1.54 -18.07 -10.08
C ARG A 179 -2.14 -17.00 -10.97
N GLY A 180 -1.30 -16.19 -11.59
CA GLY A 180 -1.80 -15.09 -12.40
C GLY A 180 -2.57 -15.60 -13.60
N VAL A 181 -3.75 -15.00 -13.82
CA VAL A 181 -4.63 -15.32 -14.94
C VAL A 181 -4.43 -14.33 -16.08
N LYS A 182 -4.80 -14.72 -17.30
CA LYS A 182 -4.67 -13.85 -18.47
C LYS A 182 -5.43 -12.54 -18.31
N LYS A 183 -6.65 -12.60 -17.75
CA LYS A 183 -7.52 -11.46 -17.48
C LYS A 183 -8.44 -11.78 -16.31
N LEU A 184 -8.73 -10.76 -15.49
CA LEU A 184 -9.86 -10.78 -14.57
C LEU A 184 -11.13 -10.40 -15.32
N THR A 185 -12.28 -10.78 -14.79
CA THR A 185 -13.61 -10.39 -15.29
C THR A 185 -14.32 -9.50 -14.28
N GLY A 186 -15.00 -8.47 -14.77
CA GLY A 186 -15.77 -7.59 -13.94
C GLY A 186 -16.88 -8.33 -13.18
N ALA A 187 -17.08 -7.97 -11.92
CA ALA A 187 -18.06 -8.58 -11.04
C ALA A 187 -18.58 -7.56 -10.02
N ILE A 188 -19.64 -7.90 -9.30
CA ILE A 188 -20.04 -7.18 -8.08
C ILE A 188 -19.22 -7.77 -6.93
N VAL A 189 -18.44 -6.94 -6.25
CA VAL A 189 -17.53 -7.33 -5.16
C VAL A 189 -17.68 -6.40 -3.97
N GLU A 190 -17.43 -6.91 -2.76
CA GLU A 190 -17.64 -6.16 -1.52
C GLU A 190 -16.31 -5.85 -0.80
N ALA A 191 -16.04 -4.57 -0.56
CA ALA A 191 -14.95 -4.16 0.30
C ALA A 191 -15.27 -4.48 1.77
N LYS A 192 -14.42 -5.27 2.43
CA LYS A 192 -14.56 -5.65 3.86
C LYS A 192 -13.63 -4.86 4.78
N ASP A 193 -12.65 -4.17 4.22
CA ASP A 193 -11.72 -3.26 4.89
C ASP A 193 -11.07 -2.29 3.88
N LEU A 194 -10.31 -1.33 4.39
CA LEU A 194 -9.66 -0.26 3.61
C LEU A 194 -8.75 -0.81 2.50
N ARG A 195 -7.87 -1.75 2.81
CA ARG A 195 -6.84 -2.22 1.87
C ARG A 195 -7.42 -3.27 0.92
N ALA A 196 -8.35 -4.09 1.40
CA ALA A 196 -9.18 -4.95 0.55
C ALA A 196 -9.96 -4.12 -0.48
N GLY A 197 -10.62 -3.03 -0.07
CA GLY A 197 -11.37 -2.17 -0.98
C GLY A 197 -10.48 -1.56 -2.07
N ALA A 198 -9.31 -1.04 -1.69
CA ALA A 198 -8.34 -0.54 -2.68
C ALA A 198 -7.87 -1.64 -3.65
N ALA A 199 -7.62 -2.86 -3.15
CA ALA A 199 -7.25 -4.00 -3.99
C ALA A 199 -8.35 -4.37 -5.01
N LEU A 200 -9.62 -4.30 -4.62
CA LEU A 200 -10.75 -4.58 -5.51
C LEU A 200 -10.94 -3.51 -6.58
N VAL A 201 -10.69 -2.24 -6.24
CA VAL A 201 -10.66 -1.17 -7.24
C VAL A 201 -9.53 -1.42 -8.25
N ILE A 202 -8.31 -1.74 -7.79
CA ILE A 202 -7.18 -2.07 -8.68
C ILE A 202 -7.50 -3.25 -9.58
N ALA A 203 -8.06 -4.33 -9.02
CA ALA A 203 -8.50 -5.50 -9.79
C ALA A 203 -9.56 -5.12 -10.83
N GLY A 204 -10.50 -4.24 -10.47
CA GLY A 204 -11.52 -3.72 -11.37
C GLY A 204 -10.96 -2.93 -12.54
N LEU A 205 -9.94 -2.09 -12.31
CA LEU A 205 -9.25 -1.34 -13.36
C LEU A 205 -8.53 -2.25 -14.36
N ALA A 206 -8.05 -3.42 -13.91
CA ALA A 206 -7.37 -4.40 -14.76
C ALA A 206 -8.31 -5.47 -15.36
N ALA A 207 -9.59 -5.47 -14.99
CA ALA A 207 -10.56 -6.48 -15.41
C ALA A 207 -11.22 -6.14 -16.76
N VAL A 208 -11.72 -7.18 -17.45
CA VAL A 208 -12.58 -7.01 -18.62
C VAL A 208 -14.03 -6.89 -18.17
N GLY A 209 -14.72 -5.87 -18.67
CA GLY A 209 -16.12 -5.61 -18.36
C GLY A 209 -16.28 -4.61 -17.23
N ARG A 210 -17.43 -4.66 -16.55
CA ARG A 210 -17.78 -3.70 -15.49
C ARG A 210 -17.65 -4.36 -14.12
N THR A 211 -16.92 -3.70 -13.22
CA THR A 211 -16.85 -4.06 -11.80
C THR A 211 -17.67 -3.07 -10.99
N ILE A 212 -18.43 -3.56 -10.01
CA ILE A 212 -19.12 -2.75 -9.01
C ILE A 212 -18.50 -3.09 -7.67
N VAL A 213 -17.89 -2.09 -7.01
CA VAL A 213 -17.29 -2.26 -5.68
C VAL A 213 -18.26 -1.68 -4.65
N GLU A 214 -18.86 -2.55 -3.86
CA GLU A 214 -19.70 -2.19 -2.73
C GLU A 214 -18.84 -2.00 -1.46
N GLY A 215 -19.40 -1.38 -0.42
CA GLY A 215 -18.67 -1.16 0.83
C GLY A 215 -17.64 -0.03 0.75
N THR A 216 -17.82 0.95 -0.14
CA THR A 216 -16.83 2.01 -0.39
C THR A 216 -16.52 2.87 0.84
N GLN A 217 -17.39 2.89 1.86
CA GLN A 217 -17.13 3.56 3.14
C GLN A 217 -15.85 3.06 3.82
N TYR A 218 -15.40 1.84 3.54
CA TYR A 218 -14.11 1.37 4.04
C TYR A 218 -12.93 2.03 3.34
N ILE A 219 -13.06 2.34 2.04
CA ILE A 219 -12.04 3.01 1.24
C ILE A 219 -11.92 4.48 1.66
N ASP A 220 -13.06 5.13 1.88
CA ASP A 220 -13.15 6.55 2.26
C ASP A 220 -12.43 6.88 3.57
N ARG A 221 -12.22 5.88 4.44
CA ARG A 221 -11.50 6.04 5.71
C ARG A 221 -10.01 6.33 5.54
N GLY A 222 -9.43 6.02 4.38
CA GLY A 222 -7.98 6.12 4.18
C GLY A 222 -7.54 6.65 2.82
N TYR A 223 -8.45 6.91 1.88
CA TYR A 223 -8.13 7.58 0.63
C TYR A 223 -9.07 8.76 0.40
N GLU A 224 -8.50 9.97 0.43
CA GLU A 224 -9.22 11.14 -0.02
C GLU A 224 -9.35 11.14 -1.55
N LYS A 225 -10.56 11.39 -2.06
CA LYS A 225 -10.85 11.59 -3.49
C LYS A 225 -10.28 10.50 -4.40
N PHE A 226 -10.29 9.24 -3.92
CA PHE A 226 -9.63 8.13 -4.60
C PHE A 226 -10.06 7.95 -6.06
N SER A 227 -11.38 7.98 -6.31
CA SER A 227 -11.96 7.91 -7.65
C SER A 227 -11.52 9.08 -8.54
N ASP A 228 -11.31 10.26 -7.96
CA ASP A 228 -11.04 11.47 -8.72
C ASP A 228 -9.57 11.49 -9.15
N HIS A 229 -8.67 11.08 -8.26
CA HIS A 229 -7.27 10.86 -8.60
C HIS A 229 -7.10 9.78 -9.67
N LEU A 230 -7.83 8.65 -9.55
CA LEU A 230 -7.79 7.61 -10.58
C LEU A 230 -8.36 8.10 -11.93
N ARG A 231 -9.45 8.88 -11.93
CA ARG A 231 -9.98 9.52 -13.15
C ARG A 231 -8.98 10.49 -13.77
N ALA A 232 -8.27 11.26 -12.96
CA ALA A 232 -7.22 12.16 -13.44
C ALA A 232 -6.06 11.40 -14.13
N LEU A 233 -5.84 10.13 -13.77
CA LEU A 233 -4.91 9.22 -14.43
C LEU A 233 -5.52 8.49 -15.66
N GLY A 234 -6.77 8.79 -16.03
CA GLY A 234 -7.45 8.22 -17.19
C GLY A 234 -8.30 6.98 -16.90
N ALA A 235 -8.51 6.61 -15.64
CA ALA A 235 -9.39 5.50 -15.29
C ALA A 235 -10.86 5.81 -15.60
N ASN A 236 -11.58 4.86 -16.20
CA ASN A 236 -13.03 4.90 -16.34
C ASN A 236 -13.69 4.37 -15.05
N ILE A 237 -13.79 5.24 -14.05
CA ILE A 237 -14.35 4.93 -12.73
C ILE A 237 -15.33 6.03 -12.31
N GLU A 238 -16.46 5.65 -11.72
CA GLU A 238 -17.46 6.56 -11.21
C GLU A 238 -17.87 6.13 -9.82
N ARG A 239 -18.05 7.10 -8.92
CA ARG A 239 -18.65 6.88 -7.61
C ARG A 239 -20.15 7.10 -7.72
N ILE A 240 -20.90 6.03 -7.48
CA ILE A 240 -22.37 6.04 -7.49
C ILE A 240 -22.83 6.13 -6.04
N ASN A 241 -23.67 7.12 -5.74
CA ASN A 241 -24.27 7.34 -4.42
C ASN A 241 -25.67 6.74 -4.33
#